data_AF-A0AA38M1K4-F1
#
_entry.id   AF-A0AA38M1K4-F1
#
_cell.length_a   1.000
_cell.length_b   1.000
_cell.length_c   1.000
_cell.angle_alpha   90.00
_cell.angle_beta   90.00
_cell.angle_gamma   90.00
#
_symmetry.space_group_name_H-M   'P 1'
#
loop_
_entity.id
_entity.type
_entity.pdbx_description
1 polymer ?
#
loop_
_entity_poly.entity_id
_entity_poly.type
_entity_poly.pdbx_seq_one_letter_code
_entity_poly.pdbx_strand_id
1 'polypeptide(L)'
;MNADQLKLLLDTLQTQQQALITQIITQLQPGRQPDTSVNFSSIAPFENFDPRHETFSCYLERFENYYEMKGVTNEAKIAQLLCASIGSTYYNSLTAFLGPEKPIKELAYNDLFKAFKQMLSPKKSAIVSQHYFLNIFQKERQTVAEYVASLQRDLADCEFTVKCECDKVISVAGVFLRAQFIRGLRDDWLREQLLQTNVNTFEEILTQATALEASKIESQQLTQRHDTSQQSIDTNKITNTRNHFRNRSHSKGNYRSPTPERRSDQSRRRLDYRALGI
;
A
#
# COMPACT_ATOMS: atom_id res chain seq x y z
N MET A 1 17.41 65.55 -32.05
CA MET A 1 18.00 64.20 -31.84
C MET A 1 18.03 63.49 -33.18
N ASN A 2 19.19 63.05 -33.63
CA ASN A 2 19.31 62.29 -34.88
C ASN A 2 18.99 60.81 -34.63
N ALA A 3 18.58 60.09 -35.68
CA ALA A 3 18.16 58.68 -35.59
C ALA A 3 19.19 57.79 -34.85
N ASP A 4 20.48 58.05 -35.05
CA ASP A 4 21.56 57.31 -34.38
C ASP A 4 21.61 57.55 -32.86
N GLN A 5 21.30 58.76 -32.40
CA GLN A 5 21.23 59.07 -30.97
C GLN A 5 20.03 58.40 -30.30
N LEU A 6 18.91 58.29 -31.02
CA LEU A 6 17.70 57.63 -30.51
C LEU A 6 17.88 56.11 -30.45
N LYS A 7 18.57 55.53 -31.44
CA LYS A 7 18.93 54.11 -31.45
C LYS A 7 19.89 53.76 -30.31
N LEU A 8 20.90 54.59 -30.09
CA LEU A 8 21.83 54.42 -28.97
C LEU A 8 21.13 54.50 -27.60
N LEU A 9 20.12 55.37 -27.47
CA LEU A 9 19.34 55.52 -26.24
C LEU A 9 18.42 54.30 -26.00
N LEU A 10 17.85 53.74 -27.07
CA LEU A 10 17.07 52.50 -27.01
C LEU A 10 17.94 51.29 -26.63
N ASP A 11 19.11 51.15 -27.25
CA ASP A 11 20.03 50.04 -26.97
C ASP A 11 20.57 50.12 -25.52
N THR A 12 20.85 51.33 -25.02
CA THR A 12 21.28 51.52 -23.62
C THR A 12 20.15 51.22 -22.64
N LEU A 13 18.91 51.63 -22.92
CA LEU A 13 17.75 51.28 -22.10
C LEU A 13 17.49 49.77 -22.09
N GLN A 14 17.63 49.11 -23.24
CA GLN A 14 17.42 47.67 -23.36
C GLN A 14 18.51 46.88 -22.62
N THR A 15 19.76 47.34 -22.70
CA THR A 15 20.88 46.77 -21.94
C THR A 15 20.67 46.93 -20.43
N GLN A 16 20.18 48.09 -19.99
CA GLN A 16 19.87 48.33 -18.57
C GLN A 16 18.72 47.45 -18.08
N GLN A 17 17.66 47.26 -18.88
CA GLN A 17 16.59 46.32 -18.54
C GLN A 17 17.09 44.88 -18.41
N GLN A 18 17.93 44.42 -19.35
CA GLN A 18 18.48 43.06 -19.30
C GLN A 18 19.38 42.85 -18.07
N ALA A 19 20.16 43.86 -17.68
CA ALA A 19 20.96 43.82 -16.46
C ALA A 19 20.09 43.70 -15.19
N LEU A 20 18.99 44.46 -15.13
CA LEU A 20 18.03 44.39 -14.02
C LEU A 20 17.33 43.03 -13.94
N ILE A 21 16.90 42.49 -15.08
CA ILE A 21 16.29 41.15 -15.15
C ILE A 21 17.30 40.09 -14.69
N THR A 22 18.56 40.19 -15.11
CA THR A 22 19.62 39.26 -14.70
C THR A 22 19.85 39.32 -13.19
N GLN A 23 19.87 40.52 -12.60
CA GLN A 23 19.99 40.68 -11.15
C GLN A 23 18.79 40.08 -10.41
N ILE A 24 17.56 40.31 -10.89
CA ILE A 24 16.35 39.75 -10.27
C ILE A 24 16.36 38.22 -10.36
N ILE A 25 16.73 37.64 -11.50
CA ILE A 25 16.86 36.18 -11.66
C ILE A 25 17.93 35.63 -10.71
N THR A 26 19.05 36.33 -10.53
CA THR A 26 20.13 35.93 -9.61
C THR A 26 19.68 35.96 -8.15
N GLN A 27 18.85 36.95 -7.76
CA GLN A 27 18.31 37.11 -6.41
C GLN A 27 17.16 36.12 -6.10
N LEU A 28 16.43 35.66 -7.13
CA LEU A 28 15.31 34.72 -7.00
C LEU A 28 15.71 33.25 -7.14
N GLN A 29 16.95 32.93 -7.51
CA GLN A 29 17.44 31.57 -7.40
C GLN A 29 17.49 31.19 -5.90
N PRO A 30 16.77 30.14 -5.45
CA PRO A 30 17.07 29.56 -4.15
C PRO A 30 18.54 29.18 -4.20
N GLY A 31 19.32 29.69 -3.24
CA GLY A 31 20.77 29.54 -3.24
C GLY A 31 21.16 28.12 -3.61
N ARG A 32 21.73 27.96 -4.81
CA ARG A 32 22.37 26.71 -5.20
C ARG A 32 23.60 26.63 -4.31
N GLN A 33 23.41 26.07 -3.12
CA GLN A 33 24.52 25.59 -2.32
C GLN A 33 25.38 24.76 -3.29
N PRO A 34 26.71 24.94 -3.32
CA PRO A 34 27.54 23.97 -4.02
C PRO A 34 27.10 22.62 -3.49
N ASP A 35 26.68 21.72 -4.40
CA ASP A 35 26.25 20.36 -4.06
C ASP A 35 27.20 19.91 -2.97
N THR A 36 26.69 19.83 -1.74
CA THR A 36 27.51 19.44 -0.61
C THR A 36 27.98 18.08 -1.07
N SER A 37 29.28 17.93 -1.29
CA SER A 37 29.85 16.65 -1.66
C SER A 37 29.52 15.74 -0.49
N VAL A 38 28.38 15.06 -0.58
CA VAL A 38 27.94 14.10 0.41
C VAL A 38 29.11 13.14 0.44
N ASN A 39 29.81 13.11 1.56
CA ASN A 39 31.03 12.34 1.66
C ASN A 39 30.57 10.87 1.68
N PHE A 40 30.44 10.27 0.49
CA PHE A 40 29.85 8.94 0.25
C PHE A 40 30.63 7.82 0.95
N SER A 41 31.81 8.14 1.49
CA SER A 41 32.63 7.32 2.38
C SER A 41 31.97 7.03 3.74
N SER A 42 30.95 7.79 4.14
CA SER A 42 30.20 7.59 5.40
C SER A 42 28.83 6.91 5.22
N ILE A 43 28.47 6.47 4.00
CA ILE A 43 27.21 5.76 3.78
C ILE A 43 27.32 4.34 4.29
N ALA A 44 26.32 3.92 5.05
CA ALA A 44 26.22 2.55 5.55
C ALA A 44 26.43 1.55 4.40
N PRO A 45 27.10 0.41 4.64
CA PRO A 45 27.21 -0.64 3.64
C PRO A 45 25.83 -0.99 3.10
N PHE A 46 25.70 -1.06 1.77
CA PHE A 46 24.45 -1.46 1.13
C PHE A 46 24.05 -2.85 1.63
N GLU A 47 22.82 -2.97 2.12
CA GLU A 47 22.35 -4.19 2.77
C GLU A 47 22.17 -5.31 1.75
N ASN A 48 22.41 -6.54 2.21
CA ASN A 48 22.23 -7.72 1.38
C ASN A 48 20.76 -7.98 1.09
N PHE A 49 20.49 -8.67 -0.03
CA PHE A 49 19.15 -9.11 -0.37
C PHE A 49 18.59 -10.05 0.71
N ASP A 50 17.38 -9.77 1.19
CA ASP A 50 16.61 -10.68 2.05
C ASP A 50 15.18 -10.87 1.52
N PRO A 51 14.81 -12.08 1.03
CA PRO A 51 13.49 -12.37 0.48
C PRO A 51 12.37 -12.33 1.53
N ARG A 52 12.69 -12.26 2.83
CA ARG A 52 11.70 -12.06 3.89
C ARG A 52 11.26 -10.61 4.01
N HIS A 53 12.08 -9.68 3.55
CA HIS A 53 11.88 -8.25 3.74
C HIS A 53 11.62 -7.52 2.42
N GLU A 54 12.11 -8.02 1.29
CA GLU A 54 11.91 -7.39 0.00
C GLU A 54 11.79 -8.39 -1.16
N THR A 55 11.26 -7.93 -2.30
CA THR A 55 11.33 -8.69 -3.55
C THR A 55 12.66 -8.43 -4.24
N PHE A 56 13.11 -9.36 -5.09
CA PHE A 56 14.34 -9.17 -5.84
C PHE A 56 14.31 -7.95 -6.77
N SER A 57 13.12 -7.59 -7.30
CA SER A 57 12.95 -6.37 -8.10
C SER A 57 13.19 -5.11 -7.26
N CYS A 58 12.65 -5.04 -6.03
CA CYS A 58 12.87 -3.91 -5.12
C CYS A 58 14.34 -3.80 -4.71
N TYR A 59 15.00 -4.93 -4.47
CA TYR A 59 16.43 -4.97 -4.19
C TYR A 59 17.26 -4.40 -5.35
N LEU A 60 16.91 -4.76 -6.59
CA LEU A 60 17.57 -4.24 -7.78
C LEU A 60 17.37 -2.74 -7.94
N GLU A 61 16.16 -2.21 -7.74
CA GLU A 61 15.92 -0.76 -7.77
C GLU A 61 16.74 -0.02 -6.69
N ARG A 62 16.82 -0.57 -5.47
CA ARG A 62 17.70 -0.07 -4.40
C ARG A 62 19.17 -0.10 -4.82
N PHE A 63 19.60 -1.19 -5.45
CA PHE A 63 20.97 -1.38 -5.92
C PHE A 63 21.32 -0.39 -7.05
N GLU A 64 20.38 -0.14 -7.97
CA GLU A 64 20.49 0.83 -9.04
C GLU A 64 20.71 2.23 -8.49
N ASN A 65 19.82 2.68 -7.60
CA ASN A 65 19.99 3.95 -6.89
C ASN A 65 21.34 4.04 -6.17
N TYR A 66 21.80 2.94 -5.57
CA TYR A 66 23.06 2.90 -4.82
C TYR A 66 24.30 3.07 -5.69
N TYR A 67 24.41 2.37 -6.82
CA TYR A 67 25.59 2.51 -7.69
C TYR A 67 25.57 3.83 -8.47
N GLU A 68 24.38 4.34 -8.82
CA GLU A 68 24.22 5.65 -9.46
C GLU A 68 24.65 6.78 -8.53
N MET A 69 24.19 6.74 -7.28
CA MET A 69 24.60 7.68 -6.24
C MET A 69 26.13 7.64 -6.01
N LYS A 70 26.76 6.47 -6.13
CA LYS A 70 28.22 6.33 -6.04
C LYS A 70 28.98 6.74 -7.32
N GLY A 71 28.28 7.13 -8.38
CA GLY A 71 28.88 7.52 -9.66
C GLY A 71 29.59 6.37 -10.38
N VAL A 72 29.19 5.12 -10.13
CA VAL A 72 29.79 3.95 -10.79
C VAL A 72 29.14 3.77 -12.17
N THR A 73 29.89 4.09 -13.22
CA THR A 73 29.40 3.99 -14.61
C THR A 73 30.00 2.80 -15.38
N ASN A 74 31.09 2.22 -14.88
CA ASN A 74 31.74 1.09 -15.53
C ASN A 74 30.97 -0.21 -15.24
N GLU A 75 30.43 -0.84 -16.28
CA GLU A 75 29.61 -2.07 -16.16
C GLU A 75 30.30 -3.21 -15.41
N ALA A 76 31.61 -3.41 -15.60
CA ALA A 76 32.35 -4.44 -14.88
C ALA A 76 32.45 -4.14 -13.38
N LYS A 77 32.58 -2.85 -13.00
CA LYS A 77 32.52 -2.44 -11.60
C LYS A 77 31.11 -2.59 -11.01
N ILE A 78 30.06 -2.31 -11.79
CA ILE A 78 28.68 -2.53 -11.36
C ILE A 78 28.43 -4.03 -11.12
N ALA A 79 28.89 -4.90 -12.03
CA ALA A 79 28.82 -6.36 -11.88
C ALA A 79 29.53 -6.84 -10.60
N GLN A 80 30.74 -6.36 -10.34
CA GLN A 80 31.50 -6.69 -9.13
C GLN A 80 30.80 -6.17 -7.87
N LEU A 81 30.24 -4.96 -7.93
CA LEU A 81 29.50 -4.36 -6.82
C LEU A 81 28.23 -5.17 -6.51
N LEU A 82 27.49 -5.63 -7.52
CA LEU A 82 26.32 -6.50 -7.37
C LEU A 82 26.70 -7.82 -6.68
N CYS A 83 27.82 -8.42 -7.08
CA CYS A 83 28.33 -9.64 -6.47
C CYS A 83 28.70 -9.43 -5.00
N ALA A 84 29.25 -8.26 -4.65
CA ALA A 84 29.59 -7.91 -3.28
C ALA A 84 28.37 -7.60 -2.41
N SER A 85 27.31 -7.03 -3.00
CA SER A 85 26.10 -6.63 -2.29
C SER A 85 25.06 -7.72 -2.12
N ILE A 86 24.97 -8.70 -3.02
CA ILE A 86 23.88 -9.70 -2.97
C ILE A 86 23.94 -10.61 -1.73
N GLY A 87 25.09 -10.68 -1.06
CA GLY A 87 25.33 -11.53 0.08
C GLY A 87 25.78 -12.95 -0.29
N SER A 88 26.49 -13.60 0.63
CA SER A 88 27.14 -14.90 0.40
C SER A 88 26.16 -16.02 0.04
N THR A 89 24.98 -16.05 0.66
CA THR A 89 23.95 -17.07 0.41
C THR A 89 23.54 -17.12 -1.07
N TYR A 90 23.25 -15.96 -1.65
CA TYR A 90 22.78 -15.86 -3.03
C TYR A 90 23.91 -15.92 -4.04
N TYR A 91 25.08 -15.40 -3.70
CA TYR A 91 26.29 -15.59 -4.49
C TYR A 91 26.61 -17.08 -4.68
N ASN A 92 26.66 -17.84 -3.58
CA ASN A 92 26.94 -19.28 -3.60
C ASN A 92 25.85 -20.06 -4.35
N SER A 93 24.58 -19.67 -4.17
CA SER A 93 23.46 -20.28 -4.90
C SER A 93 23.57 -20.06 -6.40
N LEU A 94 23.98 -18.87 -6.84
CA LEU A 94 24.17 -18.58 -8.25
C LEU A 94 25.34 -19.40 -8.83
N THR A 95 26.42 -19.62 -8.08
CA THR A 95 27.56 -20.44 -8.52
C THR A 95 27.10 -21.87 -8.79
N ALA A 96 26.29 -22.43 -7.89
CA ALA A 96 25.70 -23.74 -8.06
C ALA A 96 24.72 -23.79 -9.25
N PHE A 97 23.94 -22.72 -9.44
CA PHE A 97 22.96 -22.60 -10.54
C PHE A 97 23.61 -22.52 -11.92
N LEU A 98 24.74 -21.83 -12.06
CA LEU A 98 25.45 -21.66 -13.34
C LEU A 98 26.40 -22.82 -13.68
N GLY A 99 26.77 -23.63 -12.68
CA GLY A 99 27.70 -24.75 -12.84
C GLY A 99 29.18 -24.32 -12.81
N PRO A 100 30.11 -25.29 -12.72
CA PRO A 100 31.53 -25.03 -12.45
C PRO A 100 32.29 -24.36 -13.61
N GLU A 101 31.73 -24.37 -14.82
CA GLU A 101 32.40 -23.86 -16.03
C GLU A 101 32.30 -22.33 -16.19
N LYS A 102 31.40 -21.68 -15.44
CA LYS A 102 31.12 -20.24 -15.57
C LYS A 102 31.45 -19.50 -14.28
N PRO A 103 32.67 -18.96 -14.13
CA PRO A 103 33.02 -18.18 -12.96
C PRO A 103 32.21 -16.87 -12.92
N ILE A 104 31.50 -16.64 -11.81
CA ILE A 104 30.64 -15.45 -11.63
C ILE A 104 31.43 -14.14 -11.84
N LYS A 105 32.70 -14.11 -11.45
CA LYS A 105 33.58 -12.95 -11.55
C LYS A 105 33.78 -12.44 -12.99
N GLU A 106 33.60 -13.30 -13.98
CA GLU A 106 33.85 -12.99 -15.40
C GLU A 106 32.57 -12.60 -16.15
N LEU A 107 31.40 -12.72 -15.52
CA LEU A 107 30.12 -12.40 -16.14
C LEU A 107 29.91 -10.88 -16.23
N ALA A 108 29.39 -10.43 -17.36
CA ALA A 108 28.91 -9.07 -17.53
C ALA A 108 27.68 -8.79 -16.65
N TYR A 109 27.46 -7.52 -16.32
CA TYR A 109 26.33 -7.11 -15.48
C TYR A 109 24.98 -7.63 -16.00
N ASN A 110 24.74 -7.50 -17.30
CA ASN A 110 23.49 -7.96 -17.92
C ASN A 110 23.26 -9.47 -17.78
N ASP A 111 24.32 -10.28 -17.84
CA ASP A 111 24.20 -11.73 -17.71
C ASP A 111 24.01 -12.15 -16.25
N LEU A 112 24.72 -11.48 -15.32
CA LEU A 112 24.48 -11.63 -13.88
C LEU A 112 23.05 -11.27 -13.51
N PHE A 113 22.57 -10.12 -13.99
CA PHE A 113 21.20 -9.65 -13.78
C PHE A 113 20.19 -10.69 -14.24
N LYS A 114 20.33 -11.20 -15.47
CA LYS A 114 19.44 -12.23 -16.02
C LYS A 114 19.48 -13.51 -15.19
N ALA A 115 20.66 -13.97 -14.80
CA ALA A 115 20.82 -15.20 -14.04
C ALA A 115 20.22 -15.09 -12.63
N PHE A 116 20.49 -13.98 -11.92
CA PHE A 116 19.84 -13.72 -10.63
C PHE A 116 18.33 -13.58 -10.76
N LYS A 117 17.83 -12.87 -11.79
CA LYS A 117 16.39 -12.72 -12.02
C LYS A 117 15.73 -14.08 -12.28
N GLN A 118 16.35 -14.95 -13.06
CA GLN A 118 15.86 -16.30 -13.30
C GLN A 118 15.82 -17.15 -12.01
N MET A 119 16.83 -17.02 -11.16
CA MET A 119 16.95 -17.79 -9.91
C MET A 119 16.03 -17.27 -8.79
N LEU A 120 15.95 -15.95 -8.61
CA LEU A 120 15.33 -15.29 -7.45
C LEU A 120 13.94 -14.72 -7.73
N SER A 121 13.62 -14.48 -9.00
CA SER A 121 12.30 -14.00 -9.43
C SER A 121 11.83 -14.76 -10.68
N PRO A 122 11.71 -16.11 -10.58
CA PRO A 122 11.21 -16.90 -11.69
C PRO A 122 9.79 -16.47 -12.03
N LYS A 123 9.49 -16.39 -13.33
CA LYS A 123 8.15 -16.00 -13.79
C LYS A 123 7.11 -16.98 -13.25
N LYS A 124 6.22 -16.50 -12.38
CA LYS A 124 5.09 -17.28 -11.90
C LYS A 124 4.08 -17.48 -13.02
N SER A 125 3.37 -18.60 -12.99
CA SER A 125 2.23 -18.82 -13.87
C SER A 125 1.15 -17.78 -13.58
N ALA A 126 0.71 -17.04 -14.60
CA ALA A 126 -0.34 -16.03 -14.47
C ALA A 126 -1.59 -16.61 -13.79
N ILE A 127 -2.00 -17.83 -14.15
CA ILE A 127 -3.17 -18.51 -13.56
C ILE A 127 -2.98 -18.74 -12.06
N VAL A 128 -1.77 -19.14 -11.65
CA VAL A 128 -1.45 -19.37 -10.23
C VAL A 128 -1.44 -18.05 -9.47
N SER A 129 -0.86 -17.00 -10.04
CA SER A 129 -0.88 -15.65 -9.47
C SER A 129 -2.31 -15.13 -9.30
N GLN A 130 -3.16 -15.30 -10.32
CA GLN A 130 -4.58 -14.95 -10.26
C GLN A 130 -5.31 -15.71 -9.16
N HIS A 131 -5.05 -17.01 -8.99
CA HIS A 131 -5.61 -17.80 -7.91
C HIS A 131 -5.20 -17.25 -6.53
N TYR A 132 -3.92 -16.91 -6.32
CA TYR A 132 -3.48 -16.32 -5.05
C TYR A 132 -4.11 -14.95 -4.82
N PHE A 133 -4.15 -14.10 -5.84
CA PHE A 133 -4.79 -12.79 -5.79
C PHE A 133 -6.26 -12.87 -5.36
N LEU A 134 -7.03 -13.81 -5.91
CA LEU A 134 -8.45 -14.01 -5.57
C LEU A 134 -8.66 -14.56 -4.13
N ASN A 135 -7.59 -15.06 -3.50
CA ASN A 135 -7.59 -15.55 -2.13
C ASN A 135 -7.01 -14.55 -1.13
N ILE A 136 -6.67 -13.33 -1.54
CA ILE A 136 -6.24 -12.28 -0.61
C ILE A 136 -7.48 -11.74 0.11
N PHE A 137 -7.52 -11.89 1.43
CA PHE A 137 -8.54 -11.32 2.31
C PHE A 137 -7.87 -10.43 3.36
N GLN A 138 -8.56 -9.36 3.76
CA GLN A 138 -8.10 -8.47 4.80
C GLN A 138 -7.93 -9.25 6.12
N LYS A 139 -6.71 -9.21 6.67
CA LYS A 139 -6.39 -9.88 7.94
C LYS A 139 -7.01 -9.16 9.12
N GLU A 140 -7.03 -9.83 10.27
CA GLU A 140 -7.45 -9.19 11.51
C GLU A 140 -6.52 -8.02 11.86
N ARG A 141 -7.10 -6.86 12.18
CA ARG A 141 -6.40 -5.59 12.50
C ARG A 141 -5.54 -5.00 11.36
N GLN A 142 -5.65 -5.52 10.14
CA GLN A 142 -5.03 -4.92 8.97
C GLN A 142 -5.85 -3.71 8.53
N THR A 143 -5.21 -2.56 8.33
CA THR A 143 -5.87 -1.35 7.82
C THR A 143 -6.28 -1.50 6.34
N VAL A 144 -7.20 -0.67 5.86
CA VAL A 144 -7.56 -0.62 4.43
C VAL A 144 -6.34 -0.38 3.56
N ALA A 145 -5.45 0.54 3.96
CA ALA A 145 -4.23 0.87 3.22
C ALA A 145 -3.27 -0.33 3.09
N GLU A 146 -3.01 -1.04 4.18
CA GLU A 146 -2.17 -2.25 4.17
C GLU A 146 -2.76 -3.39 3.35
N TYR A 147 -4.10 -3.51 3.36
CA TYR A 147 -4.81 -4.49 2.56
C TYR A 147 -4.67 -4.19 1.06
N VAL A 148 -4.86 -2.93 0.66
CA VAL A 148 -4.68 -2.48 -0.73
C VAL A 148 -3.25 -2.67 -1.20
N ALA A 149 -2.26 -2.32 -0.38
CA ALA A 149 -0.85 -2.58 -0.68
C ALA A 149 -0.60 -4.08 -0.94
N SER A 150 -1.33 -4.95 -0.24
CA SER A 150 -1.24 -6.40 -0.45
C SER A 150 -1.86 -6.86 -1.76
N LEU A 151 -3.00 -6.31 -2.15
CA LEU A 151 -3.62 -6.58 -3.44
C LEU A 151 -2.76 -6.08 -4.61
N GLN A 152 -2.24 -4.86 -4.51
CA GLN A 152 -1.45 -4.25 -5.59
C GLN A 152 -0.14 -5.00 -5.84
N ARG A 153 0.52 -5.46 -4.78
CA ARG A 153 1.76 -6.26 -4.89
C ARG A 153 1.57 -7.50 -5.76
N ASP A 154 0.46 -8.21 -5.56
CA ASP A 154 0.20 -9.48 -6.23
C ASP A 154 -0.49 -9.28 -7.59
N LEU A 155 -1.07 -8.11 -7.84
CA LEU A 155 -1.73 -7.75 -9.10
C LEU A 155 -0.77 -7.76 -10.30
N ALA A 156 0.50 -7.35 -10.09
CA ALA A 156 1.50 -7.26 -11.15
C ALA A 156 1.78 -8.62 -11.82
N ASP A 157 1.79 -9.69 -11.03
CA ASP A 157 2.07 -11.06 -11.50
C ASP A 157 0.85 -11.73 -12.17
N CYS A 158 -0.33 -11.11 -12.14
CA CYS A 158 -1.59 -11.72 -12.59
C CYS A 158 -1.83 -11.59 -14.10
N GLU A 159 -1.13 -10.70 -14.80
CA GLU A 159 -1.30 -10.46 -16.24
C GLU A 159 -2.78 -10.24 -16.66
N PHE A 160 -3.57 -9.52 -15.83
CA PHE A 160 -4.99 -9.23 -16.09
C PHE A 160 -5.16 -8.32 -17.31
N THR A 161 -5.11 -8.95 -18.49
CA THR A 161 -5.12 -8.31 -19.78
C THR A 161 -6.05 -9.06 -20.73
N VAL A 162 -6.70 -8.32 -21.62
CA VAL A 162 -7.59 -8.86 -22.64
C VAL A 162 -7.13 -8.34 -23.99
N LYS A 163 -7.07 -9.22 -24.98
CA LYS A 163 -6.79 -8.84 -26.36
C LYS A 163 -8.13 -8.46 -27.04
N CYS A 164 -8.27 -7.22 -27.49
CA CYS A 164 -9.44 -6.80 -28.26
C CYS A 164 -9.44 -7.45 -29.65
N GLU A 165 -10.61 -7.43 -30.31
CA GLU A 165 -10.76 -7.77 -31.73
C GLU A 165 -9.83 -6.95 -32.65
N CYS A 166 -9.48 -5.73 -32.20
CA CYS A 166 -8.56 -4.81 -32.84
C CYS A 166 -7.06 -5.12 -32.64
N ASP A 167 -6.72 -6.31 -32.15
CA ASP A 167 -5.36 -6.79 -31.85
C ASP A 167 -4.59 -6.03 -30.73
N LYS A 168 -5.21 -5.04 -30.09
CA LYS A 168 -4.64 -4.31 -28.95
C LYS A 168 -4.84 -5.09 -27.65
N VAL A 169 -3.84 -5.03 -26.77
CA VAL A 169 -3.91 -5.57 -25.41
C VAL A 169 -4.37 -4.46 -24.46
N ILE A 170 -5.45 -4.72 -23.72
CA ILE A 170 -6.05 -3.79 -22.78
C ILE A 170 -5.92 -4.37 -21.37
N SER A 171 -5.48 -3.56 -20.41
CA SER A 171 -5.44 -3.96 -19.00
C SER A 171 -6.85 -3.92 -18.42
N VAL A 172 -7.26 -5.03 -17.81
CA VAL A 172 -8.51 -5.15 -17.04
C VAL A 172 -8.23 -5.29 -15.55
N ALA A 173 -6.98 -5.06 -15.12
CA ALA A 173 -6.53 -5.19 -13.74
C ALA A 173 -7.37 -4.35 -12.77
N GLY A 174 -7.81 -3.14 -13.15
CA GLY A 174 -8.65 -2.28 -12.32
C GLY A 174 -10.01 -2.92 -11.97
N VAL A 175 -10.59 -3.70 -12.88
CA VAL A 175 -11.87 -4.40 -12.65
C VAL A 175 -11.69 -5.48 -11.59
N PHE A 176 -10.65 -6.30 -11.72
CA PHE A 176 -10.32 -7.35 -10.76
C PHE A 176 -9.87 -6.79 -9.41
N LEU A 177 -9.08 -5.73 -9.40
CA LEU A 177 -8.65 -5.02 -8.19
C LEU A 177 -9.84 -4.52 -7.40
N ARG A 178 -10.77 -3.83 -8.05
CA ARG A 178 -12.01 -3.34 -7.43
C ARG A 178 -12.86 -4.49 -6.88
N ALA A 179 -13.11 -5.52 -7.68
CA ALA A 179 -13.94 -6.65 -7.28
C ALA A 179 -13.33 -7.40 -6.08
N GLN A 180 -12.02 -7.68 -6.13
CA GLN A 180 -11.32 -8.37 -5.04
C GLN A 180 -11.22 -7.51 -3.79
N PHE A 181 -10.97 -6.20 -3.93
CA PHE A 181 -10.97 -5.26 -2.81
C PHE A 181 -12.29 -5.35 -2.04
N ILE A 182 -13.43 -5.11 -2.71
CA ILE A 182 -14.76 -5.17 -2.07
C ILE A 182 -15.03 -6.55 -1.49
N ARG A 183 -14.76 -7.63 -2.25
CA ARG A 183 -14.99 -9.01 -1.82
C ARG A 183 -14.21 -9.37 -0.55
N GLY A 184 -12.94 -8.98 -0.49
CA GLY A 184 -12.01 -9.41 0.55
C GLY A 184 -11.94 -8.49 1.77
N LEU A 185 -12.67 -7.37 1.78
CA LEU A 185 -12.87 -6.56 2.99
C LEU A 185 -13.48 -7.39 4.11
N ARG A 186 -12.93 -7.23 5.32
CA ARG A 186 -13.38 -7.95 6.51
C ARG A 186 -14.55 -7.25 7.21
N ASP A 187 -14.61 -5.93 7.13
CA ASP A 187 -15.65 -5.13 7.77
C ASP A 187 -16.93 -5.15 6.93
N ASP A 188 -17.92 -5.91 7.39
CA ASP A 188 -19.20 -6.06 6.72
C ASP A 188 -19.93 -4.73 6.53
N TRP A 189 -19.85 -3.84 7.51
CA TRP A 189 -20.49 -2.52 7.44
C TRP A 189 -19.84 -1.67 6.35
N LEU A 190 -18.50 -1.64 6.32
CA LEU A 190 -17.76 -0.88 5.32
C LEU A 190 -18.04 -1.43 3.91
N ARG A 191 -18.06 -2.76 3.77
CA ARG A 191 -18.42 -3.43 2.51
C ARG A 191 -19.85 -3.11 2.08
N GLU A 192 -20.81 -3.10 2.99
CA GLU A 192 -22.20 -2.72 2.71
C GLU A 192 -22.30 -1.28 2.20
N GLN A 193 -21.63 -0.33 2.87
CA GLN A 193 -21.61 1.08 2.45
C GLN A 193 -21.02 1.24 1.04
N LEU A 194 -19.92 0.53 0.73
CA LEU A 194 -19.33 0.57 -0.61
C LEU A 194 -20.26 -0.01 -1.68
N LEU A 195 -21.00 -1.08 -1.39
CA LEU A 195 -21.93 -1.69 -2.33
C LEU A 195 -23.17 -0.82 -2.63
N GLN A 196 -23.52 0.10 -1.73
CA GLN A 196 -24.63 1.05 -1.93
C GLN A 196 -24.23 2.25 -2.79
N THR A 197 -22.94 2.44 -3.08
CA THR A 197 -22.47 3.66 -3.74
C THR A 197 -22.42 3.50 -5.26
N ASN A 198 -22.64 4.60 -5.98
CA ASN A 198 -22.61 4.66 -7.45
C ASN A 198 -21.21 4.84 -8.05
N VAL A 199 -20.15 4.85 -7.23
CA VAL A 199 -18.77 5.03 -7.72
C VAL A 199 -18.23 3.75 -8.32
N ASN A 200 -17.50 3.92 -9.43
CA ASN A 200 -17.11 2.79 -10.27
C ASN A 200 -15.60 2.64 -10.38
N THR A 201 -14.80 3.67 -10.15
CA THR A 201 -13.35 3.53 -10.23
C THR A 201 -12.77 3.01 -8.92
N PHE A 202 -11.64 2.29 -9.01
CA PHE A 202 -10.99 1.78 -7.81
C PHE A 202 -10.52 2.92 -6.89
N GLU A 203 -10.03 4.02 -7.44
CA GLU A 203 -9.51 5.17 -6.69
C GLU A 203 -10.61 5.86 -5.87
N GLU A 204 -11.78 6.06 -6.46
CA GLU A 204 -12.93 6.65 -5.76
C GLU A 204 -13.42 5.73 -4.62
N ILE A 205 -13.52 4.43 -4.90
CA ILE A 205 -13.93 3.42 -3.91
C ILE A 205 -12.92 3.36 -2.76
N LEU A 206 -11.62 3.43 -3.05
CA LEU A 206 -10.57 3.46 -2.05
C LEU A 206 -10.64 4.72 -1.18
N THR A 207 -10.86 5.87 -1.79
CA THR A 207 -11.01 7.15 -1.08
C THR A 207 -12.18 7.08 -0.09
N GLN A 208 -13.32 6.57 -0.55
CA GLN A 208 -14.49 6.37 0.28
C GLN A 208 -14.25 5.36 1.40
N ALA A 209 -13.64 4.21 1.10
CA ALA A 209 -13.32 3.19 2.09
C ALA A 209 -12.41 3.75 3.20
N THR A 210 -11.41 4.54 2.83
CA THR A 210 -10.48 5.17 3.78
C THR A 210 -11.21 6.19 4.66
N ALA A 211 -12.10 7.00 4.10
CA ALA A 211 -12.93 7.94 4.86
C ALA A 211 -13.88 7.23 5.84
N LEU A 212 -14.48 6.11 5.42
CA LEU A 212 -15.35 5.29 6.28
C LEU A 212 -14.56 4.62 7.42
N GLU A 213 -13.36 4.10 7.14
CA GLU A 213 -12.48 3.52 8.15
C GLU A 213 -12.10 4.57 9.21
N ALA A 214 -11.65 5.75 8.78
CA ALA A 214 -11.33 6.86 9.66
C ALA A 214 -12.54 7.29 10.52
N SER A 215 -13.70 7.48 9.89
CA SER A 215 -14.95 7.88 10.57
C SER A 215 -15.36 6.87 11.66
N LYS A 216 -15.18 5.57 11.39
CA LYS A 216 -15.49 4.51 12.35
C LYS A 216 -14.54 4.52 13.54
N ILE A 217 -13.24 4.70 13.31
CA ILE A 217 -12.23 4.80 14.38
C ILE A 217 -12.54 6.02 15.27
N GLU A 218 -12.79 7.18 14.67
CA GLU A 218 -13.10 8.41 15.40
C GLU A 218 -14.40 8.28 16.21
N SER A 219 -15.46 7.71 15.64
CA SER A 219 -16.73 7.49 16.34
C SER A 219 -16.57 6.58 17.57
N GLN A 220 -15.73 5.53 17.47
CA GLN A 220 -15.42 4.65 18.60
C GLN A 220 -14.66 5.40 19.69
N GLN A 221 -13.70 6.26 19.33
CA GLN A 221 -12.95 7.07 20.29
C GLN A 221 -13.85 8.08 21.03
N LEU A 222 -14.80 8.70 20.32
CA LEU A 222 -15.76 9.63 20.92
C LEU A 222 -16.66 8.93 21.96
N THR A 223 -17.11 7.71 21.64
CA THR A 223 -17.96 6.92 22.55
C THR A 223 -17.17 6.47 23.79
N GLN A 224 -15.93 5.99 23.62
CA GLN A 224 -15.09 5.56 24.74
C GLN A 224 -14.78 6.67 25.74
N ARG A 225 -14.67 7.93 25.30
CA ARG A 225 -14.43 9.08 26.20
C ARG A 225 -15.64 9.39 27.10
N HIS A 226 -16.84 8.98 26.71
CA HIS A 226 -18.05 9.22 27.48
C HIS A 226 -18.20 8.24 28.66
N ASP A 227 -17.73 6.99 28.53
CA ASP A 227 -17.84 5.98 29.60
C ASP A 227 -16.84 6.21 30.76
N THR A 228 -15.65 6.74 30.49
CA THR A 228 -14.66 7.06 31.54
C THR A 228 -15.05 8.26 32.41
N SER A 229 -16.05 9.05 31.97
CA SER A 229 -16.52 10.25 32.67
C SER A 229 -17.75 10.00 33.55
N GLN A 230 -18.29 8.77 33.60
CA GLN A 230 -19.48 8.40 34.38
C GLN A 230 -19.20 7.48 35.59
N GLN A 231 -17.98 7.49 36.14
CA GLN A 231 -17.75 6.95 37.49
C GLN A 231 -17.70 8.08 38.52
N SER A 232 -18.66 8.02 39.45
CA SER A 232 -18.86 8.81 40.68
C SER A 232 -19.55 10.17 40.56
N ILE A 233 -20.89 10.17 40.68
CA ILE A 233 -21.58 10.98 41.71
C ILE A 233 -22.78 10.18 42.24
N ASP A 234 -22.58 9.43 43.33
CA ASP A 234 -23.66 8.97 44.19
C ASP A 234 -24.31 10.20 44.85
N THR A 235 -25.49 10.61 44.39
CA THR A 235 -26.32 11.61 45.09
C THR A 235 -27.45 10.91 45.85
N ASN A 236 -27.25 10.84 47.16
CA ASN A 236 -28.21 10.60 48.25
C ASN A 236 -29.63 10.16 47.86
N LYS A 237 -29.89 8.84 47.84
CA LYS A 237 -31.25 8.33 48.05
C LYS A 237 -31.61 8.38 49.53
N ILE A 238 -32.45 9.36 49.89
CA ILE A 238 -33.08 9.45 51.22
C ILE A 238 -34.04 8.25 51.37
N THR A 239 -33.69 7.33 52.24
CA THR A 239 -34.51 6.18 52.64
C THR A 239 -35.59 6.66 53.61
N ASN A 240 -36.81 6.82 53.11
CA ASN A 240 -37.97 7.09 53.96
C ASN A 240 -38.72 5.78 54.24
N THR A 241 -38.50 5.24 55.43
CA THR A 241 -39.24 4.10 55.97
C THR A 241 -40.68 4.49 56.28
N ARG A 242 -41.67 3.73 55.78
CA ARG A 242 -42.94 3.55 56.49
C ARG A 242 -43.57 2.20 56.17
N ASN A 243 -43.89 1.51 57.26
CA ASN A 243 -44.42 0.16 57.37
C ASN A 243 -45.84 -0.01 56.84
N HIS A 244 -46.16 -1.31 56.69
CA HIS A 244 -47.46 -1.98 56.68
C HIS A 244 -48.20 -2.05 55.33
N PHE A 245 -48.35 -3.27 54.79
CA PHE A 245 -49.57 -4.07 54.96
C PHE A 245 -49.28 -5.57 54.81
N ARG A 246 -50.13 -6.36 55.48
CA ARG A 246 -50.03 -7.78 55.84
C ARG A 246 -50.44 -8.75 54.73
N ASN A 247 -49.89 -9.97 54.84
CA ASN A 247 -50.45 -11.28 54.49
C ASN A 247 -50.75 -11.51 52.99
N ARG A 248 -50.52 -12.69 52.40
CA ARG A 248 -50.82 -14.03 52.91
C ARG A 248 -50.06 -15.05 52.06
N SER A 249 -49.53 -16.06 52.73
CA SER A 249 -48.94 -17.28 52.21
C SER A 249 -49.86 -18.01 51.22
N HIS A 250 -49.30 -18.54 50.12
CA HIS A 250 -49.67 -19.84 49.55
C HIS A 250 -48.45 -20.50 48.90
N SER A 251 -48.32 -21.78 49.22
CA SER A 251 -47.22 -22.68 48.91
C SER A 251 -47.51 -23.49 47.66
N LYS A 252 -46.42 -24.06 47.10
CA LYS A 252 -46.30 -25.18 46.14
C LYS A 252 -46.28 -24.83 44.65
N GLY A 253 -45.25 -25.38 44.00
CA GLY A 253 -45.28 -25.66 42.57
C GLY A 253 -43.92 -25.84 41.91
N ASN A 254 -43.10 -26.77 42.41
CA ASN A 254 -41.95 -27.28 41.66
C ASN A 254 -42.44 -27.90 40.35
N TYR A 255 -42.04 -27.35 39.20
CA TYR A 255 -41.94 -28.10 37.95
C TYR A 255 -40.61 -27.79 37.27
N ARG A 256 -39.77 -28.84 37.23
CA ARG A 256 -38.59 -28.96 36.39
C ARG A 256 -39.01 -29.36 34.97
N SER A 257 -38.11 -29.01 34.05
CA SER A 257 -37.82 -29.62 32.74
C SER A 257 -38.47 -28.94 31.52
N PRO A 258 -37.90 -29.09 30.31
CA PRO A 258 -36.49 -29.26 29.95
C PRO A 258 -36.04 -28.35 28.77
N THR A 259 -34.73 -28.23 28.61
CA THR A 259 -34.03 -27.74 27.39
C THR A 259 -34.51 -28.41 26.11
N PRO A 260 -34.61 -27.67 24.99
CA PRO A 260 -34.48 -28.24 23.66
C PRO A 260 -33.08 -28.01 23.10
N GLU A 261 -32.51 -29.11 22.64
CA GLU A 261 -31.28 -29.22 21.88
C GLU A 261 -31.25 -28.33 20.63
N ARG A 262 -30.02 -27.90 20.32
CA ARG A 262 -29.44 -27.73 18.99
C ARG A 262 -30.35 -28.14 17.83
N ARG A 263 -30.91 -27.14 17.14
CA ARG A 263 -31.21 -27.24 15.71
C ARG A 263 -30.19 -26.41 14.94
N SER A 264 -29.30 -27.13 14.27
CA SER A 264 -28.54 -26.66 13.13
C SER A 264 -29.53 -26.32 12.00
N ASP A 265 -29.95 -25.06 11.92
CA ASP A 265 -30.58 -24.57 10.70
C ASP A 265 -30.46 -23.04 10.59
N GLN A 266 -29.35 -22.60 10.00
CA GLN A 266 -29.32 -21.34 9.28
C GLN A 266 -28.79 -21.63 7.89
N SER A 267 -29.66 -22.21 7.08
CA SER A 267 -30.05 -21.60 5.80
C SER A 267 -29.41 -20.22 5.61
N ARG A 268 -28.30 -20.20 4.84
CA ARG A 268 -27.91 -18.99 4.14
C ARG A 268 -29.10 -18.64 3.26
N ARG A 269 -29.92 -17.68 3.69
CA ARG A 269 -30.91 -17.04 2.83
C ARG A 269 -30.13 -16.46 1.65
N ARG A 270 -30.07 -17.23 0.57
CA ARG A 270 -29.54 -16.79 -0.71
C ARG A 270 -30.43 -15.63 -1.11
N LEU A 271 -29.88 -14.41 -1.10
CA LEU A 271 -30.57 -13.24 -1.62
C LEU A 271 -31.01 -13.57 -3.04
N ASP A 272 -32.33 -13.58 -3.28
CA ASP A 272 -32.89 -13.81 -4.60
C ASP A 272 -32.86 -12.49 -5.35
N TYR A 273 -31.75 -12.24 -6.05
CA TYR A 273 -31.58 -11.05 -6.89
C TYR A 273 -32.68 -10.92 -7.95
N ARG A 274 -33.30 -12.04 -8.35
CA ARG A 274 -34.40 -12.06 -9.33
C ARG A 274 -35.68 -11.42 -8.79
N ALA A 275 -35.89 -11.44 -7.47
CA ALA A 275 -37.01 -10.78 -6.81
C ALA A 275 -36.82 -9.26 -6.67
N LEU A 276 -35.59 -8.76 -6.85
CA LEU A 276 -35.25 -7.34 -6.77
C LEU A 276 -35.34 -6.61 -8.11
N GLY A 277 -35.57 -7.33 -9.22
CA GLY A 277 -35.66 -6.71 -10.55
C GLY A 277 -34.35 -6.10 -11.06
N ILE A 278 -33.22 -6.53 -10.51
CA ILE A 278 -31.85 -6.17 -10.93
C ILE A 278 -31.24 -7.31 -11.74
#